data_AF-A0A382X3K9-F1
#
_entry.id   AF-A0A382X3K9-F1
#
_cell.length_a   1.000
_cell.length_b   1.000
_cell.length_c   1.000
_cell.angle_alpha   90.00
_cell.angle_beta   90.00
_cell.angle_gamma   90.00
#
_symmetry.space_group_name_H-M   'P 1'
#
loop_
_entity.id
_entity.type
_entity.pdbx_description
1 polymer ?
#
loop_
_entity_poly.entity_id
_entity_poly.type
_entity_poly.pdbx_seq_one_letter_code
_entity_poly.pdbx_strand_id
1 'polypeptide(L)'
;MDKKIESLYKILKKAILECNSTSISLSGGLDSSIIGYFLQPKKINAISVFAQEFLGTDLTYSQMVAKKFGFSQIIKIVKIEDILTAIDKTIKILGVFNDIEIRNSVVMYLSLEAAKNEGYSSLITGDGADELFAGYNFFLKMNEKLLKKNLERIWKIMHFPTQKIGKSLGIKIEAPFLNETVIDFAKSLPVHYNVKNEGNERY
;
A
#
# COMPACT_ATOMS: atom_id res chain seq x y z
N MET A 1 -16.38 -17.01 -12.91
CA MET A 1 -15.91 -16.30 -11.70
C MET A 1 -17.08 -15.47 -11.20
N ASP A 2 -17.15 -15.09 -9.92
CA ASP A 2 -18.23 -14.21 -9.44
C ASP A 2 -18.21 -12.88 -10.24
N LYS A 3 -19.37 -12.42 -10.72
CA LYS A 3 -19.51 -11.18 -11.51
C LYS A 3 -18.94 -9.96 -10.78
N LYS A 4 -19.01 -9.92 -9.44
CA LYS A 4 -18.43 -8.84 -8.64
C LYS A 4 -16.90 -8.89 -8.66
N ILE A 5 -16.31 -10.07 -8.57
CA ILE A 5 -14.84 -10.26 -8.65
C ILE A 5 -14.33 -9.87 -10.04
N GLU A 6 -15.04 -10.27 -11.11
CA GLU A 6 -14.71 -9.85 -12.48
C GLU A 6 -14.78 -8.32 -12.65
N SER A 7 -15.75 -7.68 -12.00
CA SER A 7 -15.88 -6.22 -12.02
C SER A 7 -14.73 -5.54 -11.27
N LEU A 8 -14.39 -6.03 -10.08
CA LEU A 8 -13.25 -5.52 -9.30
C LEU A 8 -11.95 -5.62 -10.10
N TYR A 9 -11.70 -6.76 -10.73
CA TYR A 9 -10.52 -6.97 -11.55
C TYR A 9 -10.41 -5.94 -12.68
N LYS A 10 -11.50 -5.67 -13.40
CA LYS A 10 -11.52 -4.68 -14.49
C LYS A 10 -11.30 -3.25 -13.97
N ILE A 11 -11.93 -2.90 -12.85
CA ILE A 11 -11.83 -1.57 -12.24
C ILE A 11 -10.41 -1.32 -11.74
N LEU A 12 -9.83 -2.25 -10.97
CA LEU A 12 -8.45 -2.16 -10.49
C LEU A 12 -7.46 -2.10 -11.67
N LYS A 13 -7.60 -2.99 -12.65
CA LYS A 13 -6.76 -2.97 -13.85
C LYS A 13 -6.76 -1.59 -14.52
N LYS A 14 -7.94 -0.99 -14.70
CA LYS A 14 -8.08 0.34 -15.31
C LYS A 14 -7.37 1.40 -14.46
N ALA A 15 -7.70 1.49 -13.17
CA ALA A 15 -7.12 2.49 -12.27
C ALA A 15 -5.59 2.40 -12.19
N ILE A 16 -5.03 1.18 -12.16
CA ILE A 16 -3.57 0.96 -12.09
C ILE A 16 -2.89 1.28 -13.43
N LEU A 17 -3.53 0.97 -14.56
CA LEU A 17 -2.98 1.30 -15.88
C LEU A 17 -3.07 2.80 -16.19
N GLU A 18 -3.91 3.57 -15.51
CA GLU A 18 -3.98 5.04 -15.59
C GLU A 18 -2.86 5.74 -14.80
N CYS A 19 -2.15 5.04 -13.90
CA CYS A 19 -0.96 5.60 -13.23
C CYS A 19 0.14 5.94 -14.24
N ASN A 20 0.74 7.11 -14.15
CA ASN A 20 1.80 7.58 -15.04
C ASN A 20 3.21 7.29 -14.51
N SER A 21 3.34 7.05 -13.20
CA SER A 21 4.63 6.79 -12.58
C SER A 21 5.30 5.53 -13.13
N THR A 22 6.62 5.59 -13.30
CA THR A 22 7.47 4.47 -13.74
C THR A 22 8.16 3.75 -12.57
N SER A 23 7.77 4.08 -11.34
CA SER A 23 8.27 3.44 -10.12
C SER A 23 7.14 3.10 -9.15
N ILE A 24 7.36 2.05 -8.35
CA ILE A 24 6.42 1.54 -7.35
C ILE A 24 7.14 1.24 -6.03
N SER A 25 6.50 1.52 -4.91
CA SER A 25 6.91 1.00 -3.60
C SER A 25 6.46 -0.45 -3.47
N LEU A 26 7.40 -1.40 -3.49
CA LEU A 26 7.13 -2.84 -3.48
C LEU A 26 7.55 -3.48 -2.16
N SER A 27 6.56 -3.83 -1.33
CA SER A 27 6.80 -4.49 -0.03
C SER A 27 6.84 -6.01 -0.10
N GLY A 28 6.29 -6.61 -1.17
CA GLY A 28 6.06 -8.06 -1.26
C GLY A 28 4.73 -8.51 -0.64
N GLY A 29 3.98 -7.59 0.00
CA GLY A 29 2.62 -7.84 0.46
C GLY A 29 1.61 -7.91 -0.70
N LEU A 30 0.38 -8.33 -0.38
CA LEU A 30 -0.68 -8.58 -1.36
C LEU A 30 -0.99 -7.34 -2.21
N ASP A 31 -1.16 -6.17 -1.60
CA ASP A 31 -1.64 -4.97 -2.29
C ASP A 31 -0.64 -4.47 -3.33
N SER A 32 0.62 -4.33 -2.92
CA SER A 32 1.72 -3.96 -3.82
C SER A 32 1.94 -5.01 -4.92
N SER A 33 1.67 -6.29 -4.63
CA SER A 33 1.76 -7.37 -5.61
C SER A 33 0.61 -7.35 -6.62
N ILE A 34 -0.61 -7.01 -6.22
CA ILE A 34 -1.76 -6.80 -7.13
C ILE A 34 -1.46 -5.65 -8.08
N ILE A 35 -0.94 -4.52 -7.55
CA ILE A 35 -0.53 -3.39 -8.37
C ILE A 35 0.58 -3.84 -9.35
N GLY A 36 1.63 -4.49 -8.85
CA GLY A 36 2.72 -5.00 -9.67
C GLY A 36 2.25 -5.93 -10.78
N TYR A 37 1.30 -6.83 -10.50
CA TYR A 37 0.74 -7.72 -11.51
C TYR A 37 0.12 -6.96 -12.69
N PHE A 38 -0.64 -5.91 -12.43
CA PHE A 38 -1.28 -5.11 -13.49
C PHE A 38 -0.31 -4.17 -14.20
N LEU A 39 0.81 -3.80 -13.58
CA LEU A 39 1.82 -2.93 -14.17
C LEU A 39 2.83 -3.65 -15.08
N GLN A 40 2.80 -4.99 -15.21
CA GLN A 40 3.68 -5.76 -16.11
C GLN A 40 3.80 -5.23 -17.55
N PRO A 41 2.76 -4.66 -18.19
CA PRO A 41 2.90 -4.07 -19.52
C PRO A 41 3.75 -2.80 -19.58
N LYS A 42 4.13 -2.22 -18.43
CA LYS A 42 4.94 -1.00 -18.31
C LYS A 42 6.35 -1.36 -17.83
N LYS A 43 7.33 -0.54 -18.23
CA LYS A 43 8.68 -0.61 -17.66
C LYS A 43 8.69 0.06 -16.29
N ILE A 44 8.70 -0.76 -15.24
CA ILE A 44 8.63 -0.30 -13.85
C ILE A 44 9.94 -0.59 -13.11
N ASN A 45 10.34 0.35 -12.26
CA ASN A 45 11.37 0.17 -11.26
C ASN A 45 10.73 0.07 -9.86
N ALA A 46 10.95 -1.05 -9.19
CA ALA A 46 10.48 -1.28 -7.84
C ALA A 46 11.47 -0.71 -6.82
N ILE A 47 10.94 -0.11 -5.76
CA ILE A 47 11.71 0.37 -4.61
C ILE A 47 11.23 -0.39 -3.40
N SER A 48 12.17 -0.99 -2.69
CA SER A 48 11.87 -1.80 -1.50
C SER A 48 12.79 -1.39 -0.37
N VAL A 49 12.23 -1.14 0.80
CA VAL A 49 12.95 -0.68 1.99
C VAL A 49 12.83 -1.73 3.09
N PHE A 50 13.95 -2.10 3.70
CA PHE A 50 13.99 -3.05 4.82
C PHE A 50 14.95 -2.57 5.89
N ALA A 51 14.59 -2.77 7.16
CA ALA A 51 15.50 -2.55 8.28
C ALA A 51 16.56 -3.66 8.31
N GLN A 52 17.83 -3.30 8.48
CA GLN A 52 18.96 -4.22 8.48
C GLN A 52 18.80 -5.34 9.51
N GLU A 53 18.24 -5.01 10.67
CA GLU A 53 18.03 -5.90 11.80
C GLU A 53 16.81 -6.81 11.60
N PHE A 54 15.94 -6.49 10.63
CA PHE A 54 14.65 -7.15 10.41
C PHE A 54 14.37 -7.39 8.92
N LEU A 55 15.25 -8.11 8.24
CA LEU A 55 15.06 -8.42 6.81
C LEU A 55 13.85 -9.35 6.57
N GLY A 56 13.55 -10.23 7.52
CA GLY A 56 12.34 -11.06 7.57
C GLY A 56 12.02 -11.82 6.27
N THR A 57 10.77 -12.23 6.14
CA THR A 57 10.25 -12.84 4.89
C THR A 57 9.92 -11.80 3.83
N ASP A 58 9.71 -10.54 4.21
CA ASP A 58 9.25 -9.48 3.31
C ASP A 58 10.29 -9.17 2.22
N LEU A 59 11.59 -9.21 2.56
CA LEU A 59 12.66 -9.12 1.56
C LEU A 59 12.53 -10.22 0.50
N THR A 60 12.33 -11.46 0.95
CA THR A 60 12.20 -12.62 0.07
C THR A 60 10.97 -12.49 -0.83
N TYR A 61 9.80 -12.14 -0.27
CA TYR A 61 8.58 -11.98 -1.04
C TYR A 61 8.67 -10.82 -2.03
N SER A 62 9.25 -9.69 -1.62
CA SER A 62 9.45 -8.54 -2.50
C SER A 62 10.33 -8.89 -3.69
N GLN A 63 11.44 -9.62 -3.47
CA GLN A 63 12.31 -10.12 -4.54
C GLN A 63 11.61 -11.13 -5.45
N MET A 64 10.81 -12.04 -4.88
CA MET A 64 10.02 -13.00 -5.65
C MET A 64 9.03 -12.29 -6.58
N VAL A 65 8.34 -11.27 -6.08
CA VAL A 65 7.37 -10.48 -6.85
C VAL A 65 8.06 -9.70 -7.95
N ALA A 66 9.15 -8.98 -7.64
CA ALA A 66 9.93 -8.24 -8.64
C ALA A 66 10.44 -9.16 -9.75
N LYS A 67 11.01 -10.32 -9.38
CA LYS A 67 11.50 -11.32 -10.35
C LYS A 67 10.36 -11.88 -11.20
N LYS A 68 9.22 -12.21 -10.59
CA LYS A 68 8.05 -12.77 -11.29
C LYS A 68 7.49 -11.81 -12.33
N PHE A 69 7.50 -10.52 -12.04
CA PHE A 69 6.95 -9.48 -12.93
C PHE A 69 8.00 -8.80 -13.82
N GLY A 70 9.27 -9.18 -13.71
CA GLY A 70 10.35 -8.64 -14.53
C GLY A 70 10.72 -7.18 -14.20
N PHE A 71 10.50 -6.74 -12.97
CA PHE A 71 10.85 -5.38 -12.54
C PHE A 71 12.34 -5.28 -12.20
N SER A 72 12.96 -4.16 -12.57
CA SER A 72 14.21 -3.77 -11.93
C SER A 72 13.90 -3.36 -10.50
N GLN A 73 14.70 -3.79 -9.53
CA GLN A 73 14.41 -3.57 -8.12
C GLN A 73 15.60 -2.93 -7.41
N ILE A 74 15.32 -1.83 -6.73
CA ILE A 74 16.25 -1.13 -5.86
C ILE A 74 15.88 -1.50 -4.43
N ILE A 75 16.80 -2.18 -3.75
CA ILE A 75 16.63 -2.63 -2.37
C ILE A 75 17.45 -1.72 -1.47
N LYS A 76 16.76 -0.92 -0.66
CA LYS A 76 17.36 -0.04 0.33
C LYS A 76 17.30 -0.72 1.70
N ILE A 77 18.46 -1.16 2.17
CA ILE A 77 18.64 -1.60 3.55
C ILE A 77 18.96 -0.38 4.40
N VAL A 78 18.19 -0.15 5.47
CA VAL A 78 18.32 0.99 6.39
C VAL A 78 18.74 0.51 7.77
N LYS A 79 19.55 1.30 8.46
CA LYS A 79 19.95 1.02 9.85
C LYS A 79 19.03 1.70 10.84
N ILE A 80 19.12 1.34 12.11
CA ILE A 80 18.40 2.01 13.19
C ILE A 80 18.63 3.53 13.17
N GLU A 81 19.85 4.00 12.90
CA GLU A 81 20.15 5.44 12.87
C GLU A 81 19.43 6.16 11.73
N ASP A 82 19.31 5.51 10.57
CA ASP A 82 18.54 6.02 9.42
C ASP A 82 17.05 6.12 9.79
N ILE A 83 16.53 5.09 10.48
CA ILE A 83 15.13 5.05 10.94
C ILE A 83 14.86 6.15 11.96
N LEU A 84 15.74 6.36 12.94
CA LEU A 84 15.59 7.43 13.94
C LEU A 84 15.58 8.81 13.27
N THR A 85 16.47 9.02 12.30
CA THR A 85 16.49 10.26 11.51
C THR A 85 15.20 10.43 10.70
N ALA A 86 14.70 9.34 10.10
CA ALA A 86 13.45 9.34 9.35
C ALA A 86 12.23 9.62 10.25
N ILE A 87 12.22 9.14 11.50
CA ILE A 87 11.20 9.48 12.50
C ILE A 87 11.15 10.99 12.71
N ASP A 88 12.29 11.63 13.00
CA ASP A 88 12.36 13.07 13.23
C ASP A 88 11.86 13.88 12.03
N LYS A 89 12.27 13.49 10.82
CA LYS A 89 11.82 14.14 9.60
C LYS A 89 10.32 13.91 9.35
N THR A 90 9.82 12.71 9.60
CA THR A 90 8.39 12.37 9.44
C THR A 90 7.53 13.18 10.41
N ILE A 91 7.92 13.29 11.69
CA ILE A 91 7.25 14.12 12.69
C ILE A 91 7.22 15.58 12.25
N LYS A 92 8.35 16.13 11.75
CA LYS A 92 8.41 17.52 11.27
C LYS A 92 7.46 17.77 10.09
N ILE A 93 7.34 16.80 9.17
CA ILE A 93 6.44 16.92 8.01
C ILE A 93 4.98 16.80 8.44
N LEU A 94 4.64 15.79 9.25
CA LEU A 94 3.26 15.48 9.58
C LEU A 94 2.70 16.40 10.67
N GLY A 95 3.53 16.81 11.63
CA GLY A 95 3.13 17.64 12.78
C GLY A 95 2.35 16.86 13.83
N VAL A 96 2.56 15.54 13.92
CA VAL A 96 1.86 14.64 14.85
C VAL A 96 2.86 13.76 15.60
N PHE A 97 2.46 13.26 16.77
CA PHE A 97 3.25 12.37 17.62
C PHE A 97 2.54 11.04 17.91
N ASN A 98 1.48 10.72 17.15
CA ASN A 98 0.81 9.42 17.28
C ASN A 98 1.78 8.31 16.85
N ASP A 99 2.06 7.36 17.75
CA ASP A 99 3.07 6.33 17.58
C ASP A 99 2.76 5.36 16.44
N ILE A 100 1.50 4.98 16.27
CA ILE A 100 1.05 4.10 15.18
C ILE A 100 1.20 4.81 13.83
N GLU A 101 0.74 6.06 13.74
CA GLU A 101 0.81 6.85 12.51
C GLU A 101 2.27 7.12 12.10
N ILE A 102 3.13 7.50 13.05
CA ILE A 102 4.56 7.70 12.78
C ILE A 102 5.23 6.40 12.37
N ARG A 103 4.97 5.29 13.08
CA ARG A 103 5.54 3.97 12.72
C ARG A 103 5.24 3.59 11.28
N ASN A 104 3.99 3.74 10.84
CA ASN A 104 3.60 3.39 9.47
C ASN A 104 4.18 4.40 8.45
N SER A 105 4.15 5.69 8.79
CA SER A 105 4.58 6.77 7.90
C SER A 105 6.09 6.80 7.64
N VAL A 106 6.91 6.37 8.59
CA VAL A 106 8.38 6.35 8.46
C VAL A 106 8.84 5.42 7.35
N VAL A 107 8.18 4.28 7.18
CA VAL A 107 8.50 3.34 6.08
C VAL A 107 8.25 4.00 4.73
N MET A 108 7.13 4.73 4.60
CA MET A 108 6.84 5.50 3.38
C MET A 108 7.76 6.71 3.19
N TYR A 109 8.16 7.38 4.26
CA TYR A 109 9.19 8.41 4.19
C TYR A 109 10.49 7.87 3.58
N LEU A 110 10.99 6.74 4.09
CA LEU A 110 12.22 6.11 3.61
C LEU A 110 12.08 5.62 2.16
N SER A 111 10.93 5.06 1.78
CA SER A 111 10.66 4.63 0.40
C SER A 111 10.66 5.81 -0.57
N LEU A 112 10.05 6.92 -0.18
CA LEU A 112 10.03 8.16 -0.98
C LEU A 112 11.38 8.85 -1.03
N GLU A 113 12.15 8.85 0.06
CA GLU A 113 13.52 9.35 0.08
C GLU A 113 14.42 8.52 -0.84
N ALA A 114 14.30 7.19 -0.81
CA ALA A 114 14.99 6.30 -1.74
C ALA A 114 14.59 6.60 -3.20
N ALA A 115 13.29 6.75 -3.48
CA ALA A 115 12.81 7.11 -4.83
C ALA A 115 13.41 8.43 -5.33
N LYS A 116 13.45 9.44 -4.47
CA LYS A 116 14.04 10.74 -4.79
C LYS A 116 15.52 10.63 -5.11
N ASN A 117 16.28 9.88 -4.30
CA ASN A 117 17.72 9.71 -4.49
C ASN A 117 18.07 8.98 -5.79
N GLU A 118 17.17 8.10 -6.24
CA GLU A 118 17.27 7.39 -7.52
C GLU A 118 16.75 8.21 -8.71
N GLY A 119 16.36 9.47 -8.48
CA GLY A 119 15.96 10.40 -9.54
C GLY A 119 14.49 10.28 -9.98
N TYR A 120 13.66 9.54 -9.26
CA TYR A 120 12.22 9.48 -9.55
C TYR A 120 11.51 10.73 -9.01
N SER A 121 10.49 11.20 -9.73
CA SER A 121 9.63 12.33 -9.35
C SER A 121 8.20 11.91 -8.97
N SER A 122 7.89 10.61 -9.08
CA SER A 122 6.62 10.02 -8.70
C SER A 122 6.82 8.62 -8.14
N LEU A 123 5.84 8.10 -7.39
CA LEU A 123 5.85 6.75 -6.85
C LEU A 123 4.43 6.19 -6.75
N ILE A 124 4.23 4.94 -7.21
CA ILE A 124 2.96 4.21 -7.01
C ILE A 124 2.98 3.53 -5.64
N THR A 125 1.89 3.66 -4.88
CA THR A 125 1.74 3.06 -3.54
C THR A 125 0.48 2.22 -3.42
N GLY A 126 0.45 1.33 -2.41
CA GLY A 126 -0.71 0.51 -2.08
C GLY A 126 -1.69 1.17 -1.12
N ASP A 127 -1.57 2.48 -0.87
CA ASP A 127 -2.40 3.19 0.12
C ASP A 127 -3.90 2.99 -0.16
N GLY A 128 -4.68 2.65 0.87
CA GLY A 128 -6.13 2.50 0.82
C GLY A 128 -6.65 1.08 0.66
N ALA A 129 -5.80 0.11 0.32
CA ALA A 129 -6.24 -1.28 0.11
C ALA A 129 -6.85 -1.89 1.39
N ASP A 130 -6.13 -1.80 2.51
CA ASP A 130 -6.57 -2.35 3.79
C ASP A 130 -7.88 -1.71 4.29
N GLU A 131 -8.01 -0.38 4.15
CA GLU A 131 -9.18 0.37 4.57
C GLU A 131 -10.42 0.04 3.73
N LEU A 132 -10.24 -0.18 2.42
CA LEU A 132 -11.35 -0.47 1.51
C LEU A 132 -11.81 -1.93 1.59
N PHE A 133 -10.87 -2.87 1.76
CA PHE A 133 -11.14 -4.30 1.65
C PHE A 133 -10.96 -5.08 2.96
N ALA A 134 -10.92 -4.39 4.10
CA ALA A 134 -10.82 -4.99 5.43
C ALA A 134 -9.53 -5.81 5.68
N GLY A 135 -8.39 -5.34 5.17
CA GLY A 135 -7.12 -6.08 5.24
C GLY A 135 -6.47 -6.16 6.63
N TYR A 136 -6.91 -5.37 7.60
CA TYR A 136 -6.39 -5.45 8.97
C TYR A 136 -6.92 -6.66 9.76
N ASN A 137 -6.01 -7.41 10.38
CA ASN A 137 -6.31 -8.61 11.18
C ASN A 137 -7.40 -8.44 12.25
N PHE A 138 -7.62 -7.23 12.78
CA PHE A 138 -8.68 -7.00 13.78
C PHE A 138 -10.09 -7.14 13.19
N PHE A 139 -10.28 -6.98 11.88
CA PHE A 139 -11.57 -7.18 11.21
C PHE A 139 -12.02 -8.64 11.24
N LEU A 140 -11.07 -9.59 11.22
CA LEU A 140 -11.35 -11.03 11.29
C LEU A 140 -12.08 -11.42 12.58
N LYS A 141 -11.99 -10.60 13.64
CA LYS A 141 -12.65 -10.86 14.93
C LYS A 141 -14.07 -10.29 15.00
N MET A 142 -14.53 -9.54 14.00
CA MET A 142 -15.81 -8.81 14.03
C MET A 142 -16.91 -9.57 13.29
N ASN A 143 -18.10 -9.74 13.86
CA ASN A 143 -19.24 -10.24 13.08
C ASN A 143 -19.64 -9.26 11.95
N GLU A 144 -20.45 -9.70 10.99
CA GLU A 144 -20.80 -8.93 9.78
C GLU A 144 -21.36 -7.53 10.09
N LYS A 145 -22.25 -7.42 11.10
CA LYS A 145 -22.84 -6.14 11.51
C LYS A 145 -21.78 -5.18 12.07
N LEU A 146 -20.88 -5.68 12.91
CA LEU A 146 -19.82 -4.88 13.52
C LEU A 146 -18.76 -4.49 12.47
N LEU A 147 -18.43 -5.40 11.56
CA LEU A 147 -17.50 -5.17 10.46
C LEU A 147 -18.02 -4.06 9.55
N LYS A 148 -19.28 -4.15 9.11
CA LYS A 148 -19.94 -3.11 8.30
C LYS A 148 -19.83 -1.73 8.94
N LYS A 149 -20.23 -1.62 10.22
CA LYS A 149 -20.18 -0.35 10.96
C LYS A 149 -18.76 0.20 11.08
N ASN A 150 -17.76 -0.67 11.29
CA ASN A 150 -16.38 -0.22 11.40
C ASN A 150 -15.78 0.22 10.06
N LEU A 151 -16.07 -0.49 8.96
CA LEU A 151 -15.66 -0.08 7.62
C LEU A 151 -16.29 1.27 7.25
N GLU A 152 -17.60 1.44 7.45
CA GLU A 152 -18.29 2.72 7.21
C GLU A 152 -17.69 3.88 8.04
N ARG A 153 -17.20 3.60 9.24
CA ARG A 153 -16.50 4.60 10.06
C ARG A 153 -15.12 4.91 9.50
N ILE A 154 -14.32 3.89 9.16
CA ILE A 154 -12.97 4.03 8.61
C ILE A 154 -13.01 4.80 7.30
N TRP A 155 -13.92 4.48 6.38
CA TRP A 155 -14.06 5.19 5.10
C TRP A 155 -14.38 6.68 5.23
N LYS A 156 -14.91 7.13 6.37
CA LYS A 156 -15.17 8.55 6.65
C LYS A 156 -13.99 9.30 7.23
N ILE A 157 -13.05 8.59 7.86
CA ILE A 157 -11.94 9.19 8.61
C ILE A 157 -10.56 8.82 8.07
N MET A 158 -10.47 7.88 7.13
CA MET A 158 -9.21 7.44 6.55
C MET A 158 -8.46 8.64 5.97
N HIS A 159 -7.19 8.74 6.34
CA HIS A 159 -6.28 9.77 5.87
C HIS A 159 -4.97 9.09 5.50
N PHE A 160 -4.29 9.60 4.46
CA PHE A 160 -3.11 8.97 3.89
C PHE A 160 -1.90 9.92 4.00
N PRO A 161 -1.11 9.85 5.10
CA PRO A 161 0.04 10.71 5.33
C PRO A 161 1.08 10.70 4.21
N THR A 162 1.18 9.59 3.48
CA THR A 162 2.05 9.39 2.31
C THR A 162 1.96 10.57 1.32
N GLN A 163 0.76 11.11 1.08
CA GLN A 163 0.55 12.26 0.19
C GLN A 163 1.28 13.52 0.69
N LYS A 164 1.19 13.80 1.99
CA LYS A 164 1.84 14.95 2.64
C LYS A 164 3.37 14.80 2.62
N ILE A 165 3.86 13.58 2.85
CA ILE A 165 5.28 13.25 2.79
C ILE A 165 5.81 13.39 1.37
N GLY A 166 5.13 12.82 0.38
CA GLY A 166 5.47 12.95 -1.03
C GLY A 166 5.58 14.41 -1.45
N LYS A 167 4.57 15.23 -1.13
CA LYS A 167 4.60 16.68 -1.39
C LYS A 167 5.82 17.36 -0.77
N SER A 168 6.16 17.05 0.49
CA SER A 168 7.33 17.64 1.15
C SER A 168 8.66 17.22 0.52
N LEU A 169 8.72 16.02 -0.07
CA LEU A 169 9.92 15.50 -0.72
C LEU A 169 10.00 15.87 -2.21
N GLY A 170 8.91 16.37 -2.81
CA GLY A 170 8.81 16.64 -4.24
C GLY A 170 8.51 15.39 -5.08
N ILE A 171 7.90 14.37 -4.47
CA ILE A 171 7.48 13.12 -5.12
C ILE A 171 5.95 13.09 -5.23
N LYS A 172 5.43 12.96 -6.44
CA LYS A 172 4.00 12.76 -6.69
C LYS A 172 3.61 11.33 -6.32
N ILE A 173 2.59 11.17 -5.47
CA ILE A 173 2.07 9.85 -5.09
C ILE A 173 0.91 9.48 -6.00
N GLU A 174 0.92 8.25 -6.50
CA GLU A 174 -0.21 7.67 -7.24
C GLU A 174 -0.69 6.41 -6.51
N ALA A 175 -1.85 6.50 -5.87
CA ALA A 175 -2.45 5.42 -5.08
C ALA A 175 -3.71 4.90 -5.79
N PRO A 176 -3.61 3.87 -6.66
CA PRO A 176 -4.73 3.43 -7.49
C PRO A 176 -5.92 2.89 -6.70
N PHE A 177 -5.72 2.38 -5.48
CA PHE A 177 -6.83 1.99 -4.60
C PHE A 177 -7.69 3.19 -4.18
N LEU A 178 -7.13 4.40 -4.16
CA LEU A 178 -7.85 5.64 -3.86
C LEU A 178 -8.54 6.25 -5.10
N ASN A 179 -8.52 5.57 -6.25
CA ASN A 179 -9.32 5.97 -7.40
C ASN A 179 -10.81 5.93 -7.06
N GLU A 180 -11.57 6.97 -7.41
CA GLU A 180 -12.99 7.09 -7.07
C GLU A 180 -13.81 5.87 -7.49
N THR A 181 -13.54 5.31 -8.67
CA THR A 181 -14.27 4.12 -9.15
C THR A 181 -13.94 2.88 -8.32
N VAL A 182 -12.71 2.76 -7.82
CA VAL A 182 -12.30 1.66 -6.92
C VAL A 182 -12.98 1.83 -5.56
N ILE A 183 -12.95 3.04 -5.00
CA ILE A 183 -13.59 3.37 -3.72
C ILE A 183 -15.09 3.09 -3.78
N ASP A 184 -15.79 3.60 -4.79
CA ASP A 184 -17.23 3.44 -4.94
C ASP A 184 -17.62 1.98 -5.10
N PHE A 185 -16.85 1.24 -5.89
CA PHE A 185 -17.07 -0.20 -6.04
C PHE A 185 -16.86 -0.94 -4.73
N ALA A 186 -15.76 -0.70 -4.01
CA ALA A 186 -15.48 -1.33 -2.72
C ALA A 186 -16.58 -1.06 -1.70
N LYS A 187 -17.07 0.18 -1.60
CA LYS A 187 -18.17 0.58 -0.73
C LYS A 187 -19.51 -0.06 -1.10
N SER A 188 -19.69 -0.43 -2.38
CA SER A 188 -20.90 -1.12 -2.86
C SER A 188 -20.91 -2.62 -2.58
N LEU A 189 -19.77 -3.22 -2.19
CA LEU A 189 -19.68 -4.65 -1.96
C LEU A 189 -20.40 -5.04 -0.66
N PRO A 190 -21.18 -6.14 -0.68
CA PRO A 190 -21.61 -6.79 0.55
C PRO A 190 -20.39 -7.19 1.40
N VAL A 191 -20.49 -7.03 2.71
CA VAL A 191 -19.36 -7.17 3.64
C VAL A 191 -18.78 -8.59 3.67
N HIS A 192 -19.58 -9.61 3.35
CA HIS A 192 -19.10 -11.00 3.25
C HIS A 192 -18.09 -11.24 2.12
N TYR A 193 -17.93 -10.31 1.17
CA TYR A 193 -16.83 -10.37 0.19
C TYR A 193 -15.50 -9.91 0.76
N ASN A 194 -15.50 -9.11 1.83
CA ASN A 194 -14.27 -8.57 2.45
C ASN A 194 -13.68 -9.52 3.49
N VAL A 195 -14.51 -10.38 4.10
CA VAL A 195 -14.05 -11.38 5.06
C VAL A 195 -14.78 -12.69 4.80
N LYS A 196 -14.04 -13.75 4.50
CA LYS A 196 -14.55 -15.07 4.17
C LYS A 196 -14.35 -16.03 5.33
N ASN A 197 -15.38 -16.84 5.61
CA ASN A 197 -15.25 -17.97 6.51
C ASN A 197 -15.04 -19.24 5.67
N GLU A 198 -13.93 -19.95 5.87
CA GLU A 198 -13.71 -21.29 5.32
C GLU A 198 -13.43 -22.27 6.47
N GLY A 199 -14.38 -23.16 6.75
CA GLY A 199 -14.31 -24.04 7.91
C GLY A 199 -14.29 -23.27 9.22
N ASN A 200 -13.28 -23.52 10.06
CA ASN A 200 -13.06 -22.80 11.32
C ASN A 200 -12.14 -21.58 11.15
N GLU A 201 -11.61 -21.34 9.95
CA GLU A 201 -10.71 -20.24 9.67
C GLU A 201 -11.44 -19.09 9.00
N ARG A 202 -10.96 -17.88 9.30
CA ARG A 202 -11.54 -16.64 8.84
C ARG A 202 -10.44 -15.79 8.23
N TYR A 203 -10.62 -15.49 6.95
CA TYR A 203 -9.68 -14.79 6.08
C TYR A 203 -10.25 -13.46 5.63
#